data_AF-A0A212CTK0-F1
#
_entry.id   AF-A0A212CTK0-F1
#
_cell.length_a   1.000
_cell.length_b   1.000
_cell.length_c   1.000
_cell.angle_alpha   90.00
_cell.angle_beta   90.00
_cell.angle_gamma   90.00
#
_symmetry.space_group_name_H-M   'P 1'
#
loop_
_entity.id
_entity.type
_entity.pdbx_description
1 polymer ?
#
loop_
_entity_poly.entity_id
_entity_poly.type
_entity_poly.pdbx_seq_one_letter_code
_entity_poly.pdbx_strand_id
1 'polypeptide(L)'
;ATSRLLVNYPEPYRSEILDYLFKPNFGASLHILKVEIGGDGQTTDGTEPSHMHYALDENYFRGYEWWLMKEAKKRNPNITLIGLPWSFPGWLGKGFNWPYVNLQLTAYYIVTWIVGSKHYHDLDIDYIGIWNERAFDINYIKVLRRMLNHQGLQHVKIIASDNLWEPISASMLLDPELLKVIDVIGAHYPGTLTVKDARLTKKKLWSSEDFSTVNDIDMFITSCFGVSLTEQSFRTIAWNLVASYYQQLPYGRCGLMTAQEPWSGHYVVEAPIWVSAHTTQFTQPGWYYLKTVGHLERGGSYVALTDGLGNLTIIVETM
;
A
#
# COMPACT_ATOMS: atom_id res chain seq x y z
N ALA A 1 4.54 -4.97 -10.74
CA ALA A 1 5.24 -4.22 -11.83
C ALA A 1 4.39 -3.17 -12.56
N THR A 2 4.06 -2.02 -11.94
CA THR A 2 3.14 -1.02 -12.56
C THR A 2 3.80 0.34 -12.89
N SER A 3 4.98 0.64 -12.33
CA SER A 3 5.70 1.90 -12.59
C SER A 3 6.78 1.78 -13.70
N ARG A 4 6.73 0.71 -14.51
CA ARG A 4 7.83 0.26 -15.37
C ARG A 4 8.27 1.27 -16.43
N LEU A 5 7.33 1.98 -17.04
CA LEU A 5 7.54 2.95 -18.12
C LEU A 5 7.73 4.39 -17.59
N LEU A 6 7.59 4.62 -16.28
CA LEU A 6 7.72 5.96 -15.70
C LEU A 6 9.18 6.42 -15.65
N VAL A 7 10.10 5.49 -15.37
CA VAL A 7 11.50 5.81 -15.07
C VAL A 7 12.24 6.51 -16.20
N ASN A 8 11.85 6.26 -17.45
CA ASN A 8 12.48 6.79 -18.65
C ASN A 8 11.70 7.94 -19.31
N TYR A 9 10.71 8.52 -18.63
CA TYR A 9 10.15 9.80 -19.08
C TYR A 9 11.25 10.87 -19.09
N PRO A 10 11.31 11.72 -20.14
CA PRO A 10 12.20 12.86 -20.13
C PRO A 10 11.73 13.90 -19.11
N GLU A 11 12.69 14.66 -18.59
CA GLU A 11 12.37 15.88 -17.87
C GLU A 11 11.86 16.96 -18.85
N PRO A 12 10.93 17.84 -18.43
CA PRO A 12 10.41 18.00 -17.06
C PRO A 12 9.25 17.06 -16.68
N TYR A 13 8.70 16.32 -17.65
CA TYR A 13 7.43 15.61 -17.48
C TYR A 13 7.48 14.54 -16.39
N ARG A 14 8.60 13.82 -16.26
CA ARG A 14 8.76 12.84 -15.18
C ARG A 14 8.63 13.47 -13.80
N SER A 15 9.27 14.62 -13.59
CA SER A 15 9.15 15.37 -12.33
C SER A 15 7.76 15.95 -12.11
N GLU A 16 7.08 16.40 -13.17
CA GLU A 16 5.69 16.89 -13.12
C GLU A 16 4.70 15.80 -12.70
N ILE A 17 4.83 14.59 -13.27
CA ILE A 17 4.01 13.42 -12.89
C ILE A 17 4.18 13.12 -11.39
N LEU A 18 5.42 13.10 -10.91
CA LEU A 18 5.71 12.88 -9.49
C LEU A 18 5.17 14.01 -8.59
N ASP A 19 5.13 15.26 -9.08
CA ASP A 19 4.49 16.36 -8.38
C ASP A 19 2.99 16.13 -8.24
N TYR A 20 2.29 15.72 -9.31
CA TYR A 20 0.85 15.39 -9.25
C TYR A 20 0.54 14.28 -8.23
N LEU A 21 1.42 13.30 -8.08
CA LEU A 21 1.21 12.18 -7.15
C LEU A 21 1.52 12.56 -5.69
N PHE A 22 2.67 13.19 -5.43
CA PHE A 22 3.24 13.27 -4.09
C PHE A 22 3.39 14.67 -3.51
N LYS A 23 3.39 15.73 -4.33
CA LYS A 23 3.62 17.09 -3.84
C LYS A 23 2.42 17.54 -3.00
N PRO A 24 2.64 17.92 -1.73
CA PRO A 24 1.55 18.41 -0.88
C PRO A 24 0.87 19.64 -1.47
N ASN A 25 -0.45 19.75 -1.29
CA ASN A 25 -1.26 20.89 -1.73
C ASN A 25 -1.14 21.16 -3.24
N PHE A 26 -1.02 20.10 -4.04
CA PHE A 26 -0.89 20.21 -5.49
C PHE A 26 -1.88 19.29 -6.22
N GLY A 27 -1.56 18.01 -6.35
CA GLY A 27 -2.43 17.01 -6.96
C GLY A 27 -2.99 16.06 -5.90
N ALA A 28 -2.84 14.76 -6.15
CA ALA A 28 -3.31 13.69 -5.28
C ALA A 28 -2.69 13.74 -3.88
N SER A 29 -1.52 14.38 -3.70
CA SER A 29 -0.93 14.70 -2.39
C SER A 29 -0.91 13.49 -1.43
N LEU A 30 -0.54 12.31 -1.95
CA LEU A 30 -0.77 11.04 -1.27
C LEU A 30 -0.06 10.94 0.09
N HIS A 31 -0.75 10.34 1.06
CA HIS A 31 -0.23 10.12 2.42
C HIS A 31 0.55 8.81 2.58
N ILE A 32 0.28 7.83 1.72
CA ILE A 32 0.86 6.48 1.78
C ILE A 32 1.39 6.13 0.38
N LEU A 33 2.57 5.52 0.34
CA LEU A 33 3.11 4.80 -0.80
C LEU A 33 3.39 3.36 -0.38
N LYS A 34 2.68 2.39 -0.98
CA LYS A 34 2.91 0.96 -0.83
C LYS A 34 3.63 0.45 -2.08
N VAL A 35 4.75 -0.25 -1.90
CA VAL A 35 5.58 -0.79 -3.00
C VAL A 35 5.71 -2.30 -2.90
N GLU A 36 5.90 -2.94 -4.06
CA GLU A 36 6.25 -4.35 -4.15
C GLU A 36 7.69 -4.57 -3.66
N ILE A 37 7.89 -5.58 -2.81
CA ILE A 37 9.20 -6.18 -2.57
C ILE A 37 9.41 -7.21 -3.67
N GLY A 38 10.13 -6.82 -4.73
CA GLY A 38 10.37 -7.66 -5.90
C GLY A 38 10.90 -9.04 -5.54
N GLY A 39 10.39 -10.07 -6.21
CA GLY A 39 10.69 -11.48 -5.92
C GLY A 39 11.06 -12.31 -7.15
N ASP A 40 11.40 -11.63 -8.26
CA ASP A 40 11.74 -12.21 -9.59
C ASP A 40 10.60 -12.94 -10.30
N GLY A 41 9.43 -13.07 -9.69
CA GLY A 41 8.22 -13.65 -10.28
C GLY A 41 7.36 -12.63 -11.04
N GLN A 42 6.46 -13.13 -11.89
CA GLN A 42 5.40 -12.33 -12.52
C GLN A 42 4.33 -11.97 -11.47
N THR A 43 4.01 -10.69 -11.35
CA THR A 43 3.10 -10.11 -10.34
C THR A 43 2.08 -9.16 -11.00
N THR A 44 1.37 -9.69 -12.01
CA THR A 44 0.34 -9.07 -12.87
C THR A 44 0.88 -8.54 -14.20
N ASP A 45 1.59 -7.41 -14.20
CA ASP A 45 1.97 -6.68 -15.42
C ASP A 45 3.44 -6.84 -15.83
N GLY A 46 4.17 -7.71 -15.13
CA GLY A 46 5.58 -7.98 -15.34
C GLY A 46 6.26 -8.48 -14.08
N THR A 47 7.56 -8.74 -14.19
CA THR A 47 8.38 -9.12 -13.04
C THR A 47 9.03 -7.89 -12.41
N GLU A 48 9.22 -7.93 -11.09
CA GLU A 48 10.07 -6.97 -10.37
C GLU A 48 11.30 -7.66 -9.76
N PRO A 49 12.50 -7.07 -9.93
CA PRO A 49 13.74 -7.72 -9.54
C PRO A 49 13.90 -7.74 -8.02
N SER A 50 14.27 -8.91 -7.50
CA SER A 50 14.62 -9.09 -6.10
C SER A 50 15.95 -8.45 -5.74
N HIS A 51 16.09 -8.02 -4.48
CA HIS A 51 17.38 -7.65 -3.90
C HIS A 51 18.30 -8.86 -3.67
N MET A 52 17.80 -10.10 -3.74
CA MET A 52 18.60 -11.34 -3.59
C MET A 52 18.20 -12.42 -4.61
N HIS A 53 18.80 -12.40 -5.81
CA HIS A 53 18.51 -13.39 -6.86
C HIS A 53 18.94 -14.82 -6.48
N TYR A 54 20.01 -14.94 -5.68
CA TYR A 54 20.54 -16.20 -5.19
C TYR A 54 21.01 -16.04 -3.73
N ALA A 55 21.27 -17.16 -3.04
CA ALA A 55 21.41 -17.19 -1.58
C ALA A 55 22.49 -16.28 -0.95
N LEU A 56 23.49 -15.86 -1.74
CA LEU A 56 24.60 -15.01 -1.31
C LEU A 56 24.65 -13.68 -2.10
N ASP A 57 23.60 -13.38 -2.86
CA ASP A 57 23.45 -12.16 -3.63
C ASP A 57 22.73 -11.10 -2.78
N GLU A 58 23.26 -9.88 -2.75
CA GLU A 58 22.57 -8.71 -2.22
C GLU A 58 22.82 -7.50 -3.13
N ASN A 59 21.75 -6.88 -3.62
CA ASN A 59 21.85 -5.64 -4.38
C ASN A 59 20.59 -4.78 -4.18
N TYR A 60 20.78 -3.61 -3.58
CA TYR A 60 19.71 -2.69 -3.23
C TYR A 60 19.52 -1.57 -4.25
N PHE A 61 20.02 -1.74 -5.48
CA PHE A 61 19.95 -0.74 -6.55
C PHE A 61 19.22 -1.25 -7.80
N ARG A 62 18.58 -2.41 -7.71
CA ARG A 62 17.78 -3.00 -8.80
C ARG A 62 16.37 -2.42 -8.82
N GLY A 63 15.75 -2.43 -10.00
CA GLY A 63 14.37 -1.99 -10.17
C GLY A 63 14.20 -0.49 -9.97
N TYR A 64 12.99 -0.08 -9.62
CA TYR A 64 12.60 1.33 -9.60
C TYR A 64 11.93 1.78 -8.30
N GLU A 65 11.54 0.85 -7.43
CA GLU A 65 10.85 1.19 -6.18
C GLU A 65 11.72 1.99 -5.20
N TRP A 66 13.03 1.72 -5.17
CA TRP A 66 13.98 2.55 -4.40
C TRP A 66 13.98 4.01 -4.84
N TRP A 67 13.96 4.23 -6.16
CA TRP A 67 13.91 5.57 -6.74
C TRP A 67 12.56 6.23 -6.47
N LEU A 68 11.46 5.49 -6.65
CA LEU A 68 10.11 6.01 -6.46
C LEU A 68 9.88 6.45 -5.00
N MET A 69 10.28 5.62 -4.02
CA MET A 69 10.20 5.98 -2.60
C MET A 69 11.01 7.23 -2.26
N LYS A 70 12.22 7.39 -2.83
CA LYS A 70 13.03 8.61 -2.66
C LYS A 70 12.38 9.84 -3.27
N GLU A 71 11.84 9.74 -4.48
CA GLU A 71 11.14 10.85 -5.13
C GLU A 71 9.87 11.27 -4.39
N ALA A 72 9.15 10.31 -3.80
CA ALA A 72 8.01 10.57 -2.94
C ALA A 72 8.43 11.27 -1.64
N LYS A 73 9.44 10.74 -0.92
CA LYS A 73 9.98 11.35 0.31
C LYS A 73 10.55 12.74 0.09
N LYS A 74 11.18 13.00 -1.07
CA LYS A 74 11.70 14.32 -1.44
C LYS A 74 10.59 15.38 -1.52
N ARG A 75 9.39 14.98 -1.95
CA ARG A 75 8.21 15.88 -2.08
C ARG A 75 7.41 15.94 -0.80
N ASN A 76 7.22 14.81 -0.14
CA ASN A 76 6.50 14.68 1.12
C ASN A 76 7.34 13.85 2.11
N PRO A 77 8.16 14.49 2.96
CA PRO A 77 8.98 13.77 3.95
C PRO A 77 8.17 12.92 4.94
N ASN A 78 6.90 13.27 5.14
CA ASN A 78 5.98 12.60 6.06
C ASN A 78 5.19 11.45 5.40
N ILE A 79 5.42 11.14 4.13
CA ILE A 79 4.71 10.03 3.46
C ILE A 79 5.02 8.71 4.19
N THR A 80 3.98 7.91 4.43
CA THR A 80 4.11 6.57 5.01
C THR A 80 4.56 5.58 3.93
N LEU A 81 5.60 4.79 4.21
CA LEU A 81 6.14 3.78 3.30
C LEU A 81 5.76 2.36 3.75
N ILE A 82 5.26 1.54 2.82
CA ILE A 82 4.84 0.16 3.07
C ILE A 82 5.51 -0.78 2.06
N GLY A 83 6.10 -1.88 2.53
CA GLY A 83 6.59 -2.96 1.67
C GLY A 83 5.75 -4.23 1.81
N LEU A 84 5.45 -4.90 0.70
CA LEU A 84 4.75 -6.19 0.67
C LEU A 84 5.36 -7.08 -0.43
N PRO A 85 5.70 -8.36 -0.16
CA PRO A 85 6.12 -9.28 -1.21
C PRO A 85 4.91 -9.92 -1.92
N TRP A 86 4.99 -10.03 -3.24
CA TRP A 86 4.06 -10.81 -4.07
C TRP A 86 4.66 -12.17 -4.46
N SER A 87 5.96 -12.20 -4.75
CA SER A 87 6.72 -13.40 -5.09
C SER A 87 8.01 -13.48 -4.26
N PHE A 88 8.68 -14.62 -4.32
CA PHE A 88 9.94 -14.87 -3.62
C PHE A 88 10.91 -15.61 -4.54
N PRO A 89 12.22 -15.31 -4.49
CA PRO A 89 13.24 -16.07 -5.21
C PRO A 89 13.22 -17.56 -4.82
N GLY A 90 13.31 -18.46 -5.81
CA GLY A 90 13.12 -19.90 -5.59
C GLY A 90 14.07 -20.56 -4.60
N TRP A 91 15.26 -19.99 -4.38
CA TRP A 91 16.26 -20.53 -3.44
C TRP A 91 15.79 -20.47 -1.97
N LEU A 92 14.86 -19.56 -1.63
CA LEU A 92 14.26 -19.46 -0.30
C LEU A 92 13.38 -20.67 0.03
N GLY A 93 12.75 -21.26 -0.98
CA GLY A 93 11.85 -22.41 -0.83
C GLY A 93 12.56 -23.75 -0.62
N LYS A 94 13.90 -23.80 -0.66
CA LYS A 94 14.71 -25.01 -0.40
C LYS A 94 14.24 -26.27 -1.15
N GLY A 95 13.88 -26.10 -2.42
CA GLY A 95 13.40 -27.17 -3.29
C GLY A 95 11.87 -27.28 -3.38
N PHE A 96 11.12 -26.49 -2.60
CA PHE A 96 9.67 -26.37 -2.69
C PHE A 96 9.27 -24.98 -3.18
N ASN A 97 8.08 -24.86 -3.77
CA ASN A 97 7.49 -23.57 -4.13
C ASN A 97 6.67 -23.00 -2.96
N TRP A 98 7.30 -22.83 -1.79
CA TRP A 98 6.63 -22.38 -0.57
C TRP A 98 7.57 -21.55 0.32
N PRO A 99 7.21 -20.31 0.70
CA PRO A 99 8.13 -19.42 1.43
C PRO A 99 8.26 -19.77 2.91
N TYR A 100 7.35 -20.57 3.47
CA TYR A 100 7.37 -20.92 4.90
C TYR A 100 8.12 -22.22 5.21
N VAL A 101 8.89 -22.77 4.26
CA VAL A 101 9.74 -23.95 4.50
C VAL A 101 10.80 -23.66 5.56
N ASN A 102 11.38 -22.46 5.53
CA ASN A 102 12.28 -21.98 6.57
C ASN A 102 11.89 -20.55 6.97
N LEU A 103 11.13 -20.44 8.07
CA LEU A 103 10.58 -19.17 8.56
C LEU A 103 11.66 -18.13 8.85
N GLN A 104 12.79 -18.54 9.41
CA GLN A 104 13.88 -17.63 9.74
C GLN A 104 14.56 -17.10 8.49
N LEU A 105 14.74 -17.94 7.47
CA LEU A 105 15.37 -17.54 6.22
C LEU A 105 14.50 -16.54 5.45
N THR A 106 13.19 -16.78 5.38
CA THR A 106 12.25 -15.87 4.71
C THR A 106 12.10 -14.56 5.48
N ALA A 107 12.06 -14.61 6.82
CA ALA A 107 12.07 -13.41 7.63
C ALA A 107 13.38 -12.62 7.48
N TYR A 108 14.53 -13.30 7.41
CA TYR A 108 15.81 -12.67 7.12
C TYR A 108 15.77 -11.93 5.78
N TYR A 109 15.32 -12.59 4.70
CA TYR A 109 15.18 -11.97 3.38
C TYR A 109 14.38 -10.66 3.42
N ILE A 110 13.24 -10.66 4.11
CA ILE A 110 12.38 -9.46 4.25
C ILE A 110 13.04 -8.39 5.12
N VAL A 111 13.61 -8.75 6.27
CA VAL A 111 14.25 -7.77 7.16
C VAL A 111 15.49 -7.15 6.50
N THR A 112 16.23 -7.92 5.71
CA THR A 112 17.38 -7.46 4.92
C THR A 112 16.96 -6.40 3.89
N TRP A 113 15.79 -6.53 3.25
CA TRP A 113 15.23 -5.48 2.40
C TRP A 113 14.98 -4.16 3.16
N ILE A 114 14.41 -4.24 4.37
CA ILE A 114 14.14 -3.08 5.22
C ILE A 114 15.44 -2.41 5.67
N VAL A 115 16.42 -3.19 6.12
CA VAL A 115 17.74 -2.68 6.53
C VAL A 115 18.43 -2.00 5.33
N GLY A 116 18.38 -2.63 4.15
CA GLY A 116 18.92 -2.05 2.92
C GLY A 116 18.24 -0.74 2.49
N SER A 117 16.91 -0.65 2.69
CA SER A 117 16.15 0.59 2.46
C SER A 117 16.74 1.76 3.24
N LYS A 118 17.04 1.55 4.52
CA LYS A 118 17.63 2.59 5.37
C LYS A 118 19.10 2.83 5.02
N HIS A 119 19.91 1.78 4.92
CA HIS A 119 21.35 1.92 4.78
C HIS A 119 21.79 2.56 3.45
N TYR A 120 21.12 2.19 2.34
CA TYR A 120 21.53 2.65 1.00
C TYR A 120 20.71 3.82 0.46
N HIS A 121 19.51 4.07 1.00
CA HIS A 121 18.59 5.09 0.48
C HIS A 121 18.06 6.06 1.52
N ASP A 122 18.45 5.92 2.80
CA ASP A 122 17.92 6.69 3.93
C ASP A 122 16.38 6.66 4.03
N LEU A 123 15.78 5.51 3.70
CA LEU A 123 14.34 5.30 3.74
C LEU A 123 13.95 4.50 4.99
N ASP A 124 13.13 5.12 5.84
CA ASP A 124 12.49 4.44 6.96
C ASP A 124 11.17 3.80 6.47
N ILE A 125 11.06 2.48 6.60
CA ILE A 125 9.87 1.72 6.23
C ILE A 125 8.93 1.66 7.43
N ASP A 126 7.70 2.14 7.27
CA ASP A 126 6.75 2.24 8.37
C ASP A 126 6.00 0.93 8.61
N TYR A 127 5.65 0.22 7.54
CA TYR A 127 4.88 -1.03 7.59
C TYR A 127 5.47 -2.11 6.69
N ILE A 128 5.37 -3.36 7.16
CA ILE A 128 5.71 -4.56 6.40
C ILE A 128 4.54 -5.53 6.36
N GLY A 129 4.22 -6.02 5.17
CA GLY A 129 3.19 -7.03 4.93
C GLY A 129 3.70 -8.47 4.98
N ILE A 130 2.82 -9.43 4.70
CA ILE A 130 3.12 -10.87 4.82
C ILE A 130 3.39 -11.53 3.47
N TRP A 131 2.35 -11.81 2.69
CA TRP A 131 2.44 -12.34 1.34
C TRP A 131 1.13 -12.06 0.60
N ASN A 132 1.20 -11.21 -0.42
CA ASN A 132 0.03 -10.67 -1.11
C ASN A 132 -0.94 -11.76 -1.59
N GLU A 133 -2.20 -11.71 -1.14
CA GLU A 133 -3.29 -12.60 -1.55
C GLU A 133 -2.95 -14.10 -1.49
N ARG A 134 -2.11 -14.47 -0.52
CA ARG A 134 -1.74 -15.86 -0.26
C ARG A 134 -1.98 -16.20 1.20
N ALA A 135 -1.83 -17.47 1.53
CA ALA A 135 -1.93 -17.91 2.91
C ALA A 135 -0.81 -17.28 3.75
N PHE A 136 -1.15 -16.89 4.97
CA PHE A 136 -0.17 -16.51 5.98
C PHE A 136 0.19 -17.71 6.87
N ASP A 137 1.35 -17.65 7.53
CA ASP A 137 1.74 -18.58 8.58
C ASP A 137 1.88 -17.81 9.91
N ILE A 138 1.14 -18.24 10.94
CA ILE A 138 1.13 -17.58 12.26
C ILE A 138 2.53 -17.56 12.89
N ASN A 139 3.29 -18.64 12.73
CA ASN A 139 4.65 -18.73 13.26
C ASN A 139 5.60 -17.84 12.47
N TYR A 140 5.43 -17.73 11.15
CA TYR A 140 6.18 -16.76 10.34
C TYR A 140 5.99 -15.34 10.86
N ILE A 141 4.76 -14.89 11.07
CA ILE A 141 4.46 -13.53 11.55
C ILE A 141 5.17 -13.27 12.89
N LYS A 142 5.12 -14.24 13.81
CA LYS A 142 5.82 -14.14 15.10
C LYS A 142 7.35 -14.14 14.94
N VAL A 143 7.91 -14.92 14.02
CA VAL A 143 9.35 -14.94 13.70
C VAL A 143 9.77 -13.59 13.10
N LEU A 144 9.00 -13.04 12.16
CA LEU A 144 9.25 -11.74 11.55
C LEU A 144 9.29 -10.64 12.60
N ARG A 145 8.32 -10.59 13.52
CA ARG A 145 8.33 -9.63 14.63
C ARG A 145 9.58 -9.73 15.49
N ARG A 146 10.00 -10.96 15.84
CA ARG A 146 11.22 -11.19 16.63
C ARG A 146 12.47 -10.73 15.86
N MET A 147 12.55 -11.02 14.57
CA MET A 147 13.67 -10.63 13.72
C MET A 147 13.79 -9.10 13.62
N LEU A 148 12.67 -8.41 13.37
CA LEU A 148 12.63 -6.94 13.35
C LEU A 148 13.12 -6.36 14.68
N ASN A 149 12.62 -6.88 15.81
CA ASN A 149 13.04 -6.39 17.13
C ASN A 149 14.52 -6.64 17.41
N HIS A 150 15.05 -7.78 16.97
CA HIS A 150 16.47 -8.11 17.10
C HIS A 150 17.36 -7.16 16.30
N GLN A 151 16.91 -6.73 15.12
CA GLN A 151 17.61 -5.75 14.28
C GLN A 151 17.37 -4.28 14.69
N GLY A 152 16.73 -4.02 15.83
CA GLY A 152 16.43 -2.65 16.28
C GLY A 152 15.32 -1.95 15.49
N LEU A 153 14.49 -2.71 14.78
CA LEU A 153 13.39 -2.23 13.95
C LEU A 153 12.04 -2.36 14.67
N GLN A 154 11.99 -2.05 15.98
CA GLN A 154 10.74 -2.12 16.76
C GLN A 154 9.67 -1.15 16.27
N HIS A 155 10.07 -0.08 15.57
CA HIS A 155 9.17 0.94 15.04
C HIS A 155 8.40 0.46 13.78
N VAL A 156 8.95 -0.50 13.02
CA VAL A 156 8.31 -1.05 11.82
C VAL A 156 7.11 -1.87 12.24
N LYS A 157 5.93 -1.54 11.72
CA LYS A 157 4.65 -2.19 12.07
C LYS A 157 4.31 -3.33 11.12
N ILE A 158 3.53 -4.30 11.59
CA ILE A 158 3.07 -5.41 10.76
C ILE A 158 1.62 -5.19 10.36
N ILE A 159 1.36 -5.20 9.04
CA ILE A 159 0.02 -5.29 8.46
C ILE A 159 -0.21 -6.72 7.98
N ALA A 160 -1.37 -7.30 8.30
CA ALA A 160 -1.70 -8.65 7.86
C ALA A 160 -3.19 -8.79 7.50
N SER A 161 -3.58 -9.68 6.59
CA SER A 161 -2.71 -10.54 5.76
C SER A 161 -2.61 -10.08 4.31
N ASP A 162 -3.15 -8.90 3.96
CA ASP A 162 -3.27 -8.44 2.57
C ASP A 162 -4.02 -9.49 1.72
N ASN A 163 -5.20 -9.89 2.23
CA ASN A 163 -6.11 -10.87 1.63
C ASN A 163 -7.55 -10.57 2.13
N LEU A 164 -8.40 -11.56 2.37
CA LEU A 164 -9.70 -11.38 2.99
C LEU A 164 -9.61 -11.08 4.50
N TRP A 165 -10.71 -10.59 5.09
CA TRP A 165 -10.83 -10.37 6.53
C TRP A 165 -10.58 -11.63 7.38
N GLU A 166 -10.89 -12.80 6.83
CA GLU A 166 -10.66 -14.11 7.44
C GLU A 166 -9.66 -14.93 6.62
N PRO A 167 -8.87 -15.82 7.26
CA PRO A 167 -8.95 -16.25 8.67
C PRO A 167 -8.12 -15.43 9.67
N ILE A 168 -7.51 -14.31 9.25
CA ILE A 168 -6.58 -13.56 10.12
C ILE A 168 -7.28 -12.97 11.35
N SER A 169 -8.50 -12.45 11.19
CA SER A 169 -9.26 -11.83 12.27
C SER A 169 -9.60 -12.84 13.36
N ALA A 170 -10.18 -13.99 12.99
CA ALA A 170 -10.46 -15.07 13.93
C ALA A 170 -9.18 -15.61 14.59
N SER A 171 -8.10 -15.77 13.81
CA SER A 171 -6.80 -16.25 14.33
C SER A 171 -6.25 -15.34 15.43
N MET A 172 -6.39 -14.02 15.30
CA MET A 172 -5.95 -13.06 16.31
C MET A 172 -6.79 -13.12 17.59
N LEU A 173 -8.08 -13.41 17.50
CA LEU A 173 -8.93 -13.57 18.70
C LEU A 173 -8.57 -14.84 19.50
N LEU A 174 -8.06 -15.87 18.81
CA LEU A 174 -7.68 -17.15 19.42
C LEU A 174 -6.23 -17.18 19.91
N ASP A 175 -5.38 -16.24 19.48
CA ASP A 175 -3.94 -16.21 19.78
C ASP A 175 -3.50 -14.81 20.24
N PRO A 176 -3.41 -14.57 21.57
CA PRO A 176 -3.03 -13.27 22.12
C PRO A 176 -1.64 -12.80 21.69
N GLU A 177 -0.71 -13.73 21.43
CA GLU A 177 0.63 -13.38 20.94
C GLU A 177 0.56 -12.91 19.48
N LEU A 178 -0.25 -13.56 18.64
CA LEU A 178 -0.51 -13.09 17.27
C LEU A 178 -1.19 -11.70 17.29
N LEU A 179 -2.21 -11.52 18.14
CA LEU A 179 -2.88 -10.24 18.33
C LEU A 179 -1.90 -9.12 18.71
N LYS A 180 -0.91 -9.43 19.55
CA LYS A 180 0.09 -8.46 20.01
C LYS A 180 1.04 -8.01 18.90
N VAL A 181 1.44 -8.90 18.01
CA VAL A 181 2.48 -8.61 17.00
C VAL A 181 1.95 -7.95 15.72
N ILE A 182 0.64 -8.03 15.45
CA ILE A 182 0.00 -7.40 14.30
C ILE A 182 -0.55 -6.02 14.70
N ASP A 183 -0.25 -4.98 13.92
CA ASP A 183 -0.67 -3.62 14.19
C ASP A 183 -1.96 -3.22 13.43
N VAL A 184 -2.13 -3.78 12.22
CA VAL A 184 -3.22 -3.44 11.28
C VAL A 184 -3.74 -4.71 10.62
N ILE A 185 -5.05 -4.81 10.48
CA ILE A 185 -5.68 -5.80 9.60
C ILE A 185 -5.89 -5.14 8.23
N GLY A 186 -5.15 -5.59 7.22
CA GLY A 186 -5.26 -5.14 5.84
C GLY A 186 -6.05 -6.15 5.02
N ALA A 187 -7.22 -5.74 4.51
CA ALA A 187 -8.06 -6.53 3.64
C ALA A 187 -8.10 -5.97 2.22
N HIS A 188 -8.29 -6.83 1.23
CA HIS A 188 -8.37 -6.47 -0.20
C HIS A 188 -9.82 -6.46 -0.67
N TYR A 189 -10.17 -5.45 -1.48
CA TYR A 189 -11.50 -5.27 -2.11
C TYR A 189 -12.68 -5.58 -1.16
N PRO A 190 -12.71 -4.99 0.05
CA PRO A 190 -13.66 -5.36 1.10
C PRO A 190 -15.11 -4.94 0.80
N GLY A 191 -15.37 -4.25 -0.31
CA GLY A 191 -16.70 -3.81 -0.71
C GLY A 191 -17.35 -2.93 0.35
N THR A 192 -16.57 -2.03 0.97
CA THR A 192 -17.03 -1.09 2.02
C THR A 192 -17.44 -1.75 3.35
N LEU A 193 -17.23 -3.06 3.52
CA LEU A 193 -17.70 -3.81 4.68
C LEU A 193 -16.55 -4.48 5.45
N THR A 194 -16.79 -4.75 6.73
CA THR A 194 -15.91 -5.55 7.58
C THR A 194 -16.69 -6.67 8.28
N VAL A 195 -15.99 -7.56 8.97
CA VAL A 195 -16.57 -8.70 9.68
C VAL A 195 -16.53 -8.49 11.19
N LYS A 196 -17.38 -9.23 11.91
CA LYS A 196 -17.50 -9.15 13.37
C LYS A 196 -16.16 -9.39 14.08
N ASP A 197 -15.40 -10.39 13.65
CA ASP A 197 -14.17 -10.78 14.34
C ASP A 197 -13.09 -9.71 14.19
N ALA A 198 -12.98 -9.07 13.01
CA ALA A 198 -12.10 -7.95 12.76
C ALA A 198 -12.37 -6.79 13.74
N ARG A 199 -13.66 -6.44 13.94
CA ARG A 199 -14.08 -5.41 14.91
C ARG A 199 -13.70 -5.78 16.35
N LEU A 200 -13.87 -7.05 16.73
CA LEU A 200 -13.56 -7.53 18.07
C LEU A 200 -12.05 -7.46 18.38
N THR A 201 -11.17 -7.51 17.38
CA THR A 201 -9.72 -7.34 17.59
C THR A 201 -9.33 -5.95 18.06
N LYS A 202 -10.17 -4.92 17.81
CA LYS A 202 -9.90 -3.49 18.05
C LYS A 202 -8.63 -2.98 17.35
N LYS A 203 -8.16 -3.67 16.31
CA LYS A 203 -7.06 -3.21 15.47
C LYS A 203 -7.53 -2.17 14.47
N LYS A 204 -6.58 -1.46 13.88
CA LYS A 204 -6.88 -0.62 12.71
C LYS A 204 -7.25 -1.54 11.55
N LEU A 205 -8.29 -1.18 10.82
CA LEU A 205 -8.83 -1.95 9.70
C LEU A 205 -8.64 -1.14 8.43
N TRP A 206 -7.86 -1.61 7.48
CA TRP A 206 -7.57 -0.91 6.22
C TRP A 206 -8.07 -1.73 5.03
N SER A 207 -8.58 -1.03 4.00
CA SER A 207 -8.55 -1.57 2.64
C SER A 207 -7.13 -1.37 2.13
N SER A 208 -6.28 -2.39 2.30
CA SER A 208 -4.85 -2.32 1.95
C SER A 208 -4.59 -2.52 0.47
N GLU A 209 -5.64 -2.86 -0.29
CA GLU A 209 -5.72 -2.82 -1.74
C GLU A 209 -7.18 -2.65 -2.19
N ASP A 210 -7.44 -1.64 -3.00
CA ASP A 210 -8.75 -1.34 -3.59
C ASP A 210 -8.59 -0.68 -4.97
N PHE A 211 -9.67 -0.15 -5.54
CA PHE A 211 -9.73 0.45 -6.87
C PHE A 211 -9.63 -0.59 -7.99
N SER A 212 -8.45 -0.82 -8.57
CA SER A 212 -8.20 -1.76 -9.67
C SER A 212 -9.17 -1.66 -10.87
N THR A 213 -9.82 -0.52 -11.04
CA THR A 213 -10.74 -0.22 -12.14
C THR A 213 -10.12 0.79 -13.10
N VAL A 214 -10.64 0.83 -14.33
CA VAL A 214 -10.27 1.88 -15.30
C VAL A 214 -10.46 3.24 -14.65
N ASN A 215 -9.54 4.17 -14.94
CA ASN A 215 -9.41 5.46 -14.28
C ASN A 215 -10.46 6.52 -14.62
N ASP A 216 -11.72 6.10 -14.56
CA ASP A 216 -12.93 6.92 -14.61
C ASP A 216 -13.33 7.40 -13.20
N ILE A 217 -13.99 8.55 -13.12
CA ILE A 217 -14.44 9.17 -11.88
C ILE A 217 -15.44 8.29 -11.11
N ASP A 218 -16.41 7.70 -11.81
CA ASP A 218 -17.48 6.92 -11.17
C ASP A 218 -16.90 5.66 -10.54
N MET A 219 -15.96 5.00 -11.23
CA MET A 219 -15.33 3.78 -10.72
C MET A 219 -14.45 4.04 -9.49
N PHE A 220 -13.73 5.16 -9.46
CA PHE A 220 -12.88 5.52 -8.32
C PHE A 220 -13.70 5.90 -7.08
N ILE A 221 -14.77 6.68 -7.23
CA ILE A 221 -15.62 7.04 -6.09
C ILE A 221 -16.31 5.78 -5.53
N THR A 222 -16.87 4.91 -6.38
CA THR A 222 -17.51 3.67 -5.89
C THR A 222 -16.54 2.74 -5.16
N SER A 223 -15.31 2.59 -5.64
CA SER A 223 -14.32 1.68 -5.04
C SER A 223 -13.64 2.24 -3.79
N CYS A 224 -13.25 3.52 -3.81
CA CYS A 224 -12.41 4.09 -2.75
C CYS A 224 -13.15 5.01 -1.78
N PHE A 225 -14.29 5.58 -2.18
CA PHE A 225 -15.10 6.53 -1.40
C PHE A 225 -16.46 5.98 -0.97
N GLY A 226 -16.80 4.75 -1.35
CA GLY A 226 -17.75 3.92 -0.63
C GLY A 226 -17.19 3.64 0.77
N VAL A 227 -17.14 4.65 1.63
CA VAL A 227 -16.58 4.51 2.96
C VAL A 227 -17.50 3.61 3.75
N SER A 228 -16.94 2.62 4.44
CA SER A 228 -17.65 2.00 5.56
C SER A 228 -17.86 3.07 6.62
N LEU A 229 -18.97 3.81 6.54
CA LEU A 229 -19.37 4.83 7.52
C LEU A 229 -19.47 4.25 8.94
N THR A 230 -19.41 2.93 9.06
CA THR A 230 -19.46 2.20 10.33
C THR A 230 -18.14 2.13 11.08
N GLU A 231 -16.97 2.35 10.45
CA GLU A 231 -15.67 2.14 11.08
C GLU A 231 -14.75 3.38 11.05
N GLN A 232 -14.53 3.98 12.22
CA GLN A 232 -13.83 5.27 12.44
C GLN A 232 -12.31 5.27 12.13
N SER A 233 -11.77 4.27 11.44
CA SER A 233 -10.32 4.14 11.20
C SER A 233 -9.97 3.42 9.90
N PHE A 234 -10.78 3.60 8.87
CA PHE A 234 -10.51 3.03 7.55
C PHE A 234 -9.49 3.88 6.77
N ARG A 235 -8.44 3.24 6.28
CA ARG A 235 -7.58 3.79 5.21
C ARG A 235 -7.76 2.93 3.98
N THR A 236 -7.72 3.56 2.82
CA THR A 236 -7.85 2.89 1.53
C THR A 236 -6.58 3.13 0.71
N ILE A 237 -6.02 2.08 0.12
CA ILE A 237 -4.84 2.13 -0.74
C ILE A 237 -5.24 1.61 -2.12
N ALA A 238 -5.18 2.47 -3.14
CA ALA A 238 -5.56 2.11 -4.50
C ALA A 238 -4.45 1.31 -5.20
N TRP A 239 -4.80 0.17 -5.79
CA TRP A 239 -4.00 -0.46 -6.84
C TRP A 239 -4.48 0.08 -8.20
N ASN A 240 -3.66 0.75 -9.01
CA ASN A 240 -2.26 1.12 -8.78
C ASN A 240 -2.01 2.64 -8.80
N LEU A 241 -0.79 3.04 -8.42
CA LEU A 241 -0.39 4.44 -8.29
C LEU A 241 -0.54 5.22 -9.60
N VAL A 242 0.01 4.67 -10.68
CA VAL A 242 0.07 5.29 -12.00
C VAL A 242 0.16 4.20 -13.05
N ALA A 243 -0.65 4.31 -14.10
CA ALA A 243 -0.61 3.40 -15.23
C ALA A 243 0.59 3.70 -16.12
N SER A 244 1.75 3.13 -15.75
CA SER A 244 3.02 3.22 -16.48
C SER A 244 3.49 1.84 -16.94
N TYR A 245 2.59 1.14 -17.63
CA TYR A 245 2.79 -0.16 -18.28
C TYR A 245 1.99 -0.17 -19.58
N TYR A 246 2.25 -1.11 -20.48
CA TYR A 246 1.53 -1.17 -21.75
C TYR A 246 0.04 -1.45 -21.50
N GLN A 247 -0.84 -0.63 -22.09
CA GLN A 247 -2.28 -0.73 -21.88
C GLN A 247 -2.89 -2.09 -22.26
N GLN A 248 -2.24 -2.85 -23.13
CA GLN A 248 -2.69 -4.18 -23.56
C GLN A 248 -2.36 -5.29 -22.55
N LEU A 249 -1.59 -4.99 -21.51
CA LEU A 249 -1.40 -5.88 -20.37
C LEU A 249 -2.68 -5.92 -19.51
N PRO A 250 -2.82 -6.90 -18.60
CA PRO A 250 -3.96 -6.97 -17.70
C PRO A 250 -4.24 -5.63 -17.01
N TYR A 251 -5.51 -5.28 -16.82
CA TYR A 251 -5.90 -4.05 -16.10
C TYR A 251 -5.26 -2.76 -16.65
N GLY A 252 -5.16 -2.64 -17.99
CA GLY A 252 -4.69 -1.43 -18.65
C GLY A 252 -5.43 -0.18 -18.19
N ARG A 253 -4.68 0.88 -17.84
CA ARG A 253 -5.20 2.16 -17.29
C ARG A 253 -5.94 2.07 -15.95
N CYS A 254 -5.62 1.08 -15.12
CA CYS A 254 -6.14 1.00 -13.74
C CYS A 254 -5.23 1.70 -12.71
N GLY A 255 -4.75 2.91 -13.02
CA GLY A 255 -3.94 3.73 -12.11
C GLY A 255 -4.57 5.09 -11.84
N LEU A 256 -4.19 5.78 -10.75
CA LEU A 256 -4.78 7.10 -10.43
C LEU A 256 -4.60 8.14 -11.54
N MET A 257 -3.53 8.00 -12.33
CA MET A 257 -3.29 8.74 -13.56
C MET A 257 -2.62 7.85 -14.62
N THR A 258 -2.51 8.32 -15.86
CA THR A 258 -1.92 7.56 -16.98
C THR A 258 -0.58 8.18 -17.39
N ALA A 259 0.49 7.38 -17.43
CA ALA A 259 1.80 7.80 -17.90
C ALA A 259 2.54 6.62 -18.58
N GLN A 260 2.04 6.22 -19.75
CA GLN A 260 2.51 5.02 -20.47
C GLN A 260 3.31 5.31 -21.76
N GLU A 261 3.61 6.58 -22.08
CA GLU A 261 4.34 6.99 -23.29
C GLU A 261 5.64 7.79 -23.01
N PRO A 262 6.66 7.18 -22.39
CA PRO A 262 7.93 7.89 -22.12
C PRO A 262 8.62 8.42 -23.38
N TRP A 263 8.38 7.84 -24.56
CA TRP A 263 8.96 8.27 -25.84
C TRP A 263 8.37 9.60 -26.35
N SER A 264 7.15 9.95 -25.97
CA SER A 264 6.50 11.21 -26.36
C SER A 264 6.50 12.23 -25.24
N GLY A 265 6.62 11.78 -23.98
CA GLY A 265 6.40 12.60 -22.80
C GLY A 265 4.92 12.83 -22.47
N HIS A 266 4.00 12.23 -23.24
CA HIS A 266 2.57 12.37 -23.02
C HIS A 266 2.13 11.62 -21.75
N TYR A 267 1.43 12.31 -20.88
CA TYR A 267 0.73 11.75 -19.71
C TYR A 267 -0.64 12.41 -19.57
N VAL A 268 -1.53 11.77 -18.83
CA VAL A 268 -2.90 12.24 -18.57
C VAL A 268 -3.11 12.31 -17.06
N VAL A 269 -3.48 13.48 -16.56
CA VAL A 269 -3.91 13.69 -15.18
C VAL A 269 -5.40 13.37 -15.11
N GLU A 270 -5.72 12.15 -14.68
CA GLU A 270 -7.07 11.61 -14.70
C GLU A 270 -7.89 12.09 -13.49
N ALA A 271 -9.21 11.90 -13.55
CA ALA A 271 -10.13 12.32 -12.49
C ALA A 271 -9.77 11.77 -11.08
N PRO A 272 -9.29 10.53 -10.89
CA PRO A 272 -8.90 10.01 -9.57
C PRO A 272 -7.84 10.85 -8.82
N ILE A 273 -6.98 11.59 -9.54
CA ILE A 273 -6.03 12.53 -8.91
C ILE A 273 -6.79 13.61 -8.12
N TRP A 274 -7.82 14.18 -8.72
CA TRP A 274 -8.60 15.27 -8.13
C TRP A 274 -9.59 14.76 -7.09
N VAL A 275 -10.18 13.58 -7.29
CA VAL A 275 -11.00 12.92 -6.26
C VAL A 275 -10.15 12.63 -5.02
N SER A 276 -8.92 12.16 -5.19
CA SER A 276 -7.98 11.98 -4.07
C SER A 276 -7.72 13.30 -3.33
N ALA A 277 -7.51 14.40 -4.06
CA ALA A 277 -7.21 15.72 -3.50
C ALA A 277 -8.32 16.24 -2.55
N HIS A 278 -9.59 15.92 -2.81
CA HIS A 278 -10.72 16.27 -1.93
C HIS A 278 -10.59 15.71 -0.51
N THR A 279 -9.78 14.68 -0.30
CA THR A 279 -9.46 14.15 1.03
C THR A 279 -8.04 14.49 1.45
N THR A 280 -7.05 14.20 0.61
CA THR A 280 -5.64 14.19 1.02
C THR A 280 -5.07 15.57 1.28
N GLN A 281 -5.61 16.62 0.65
CA GLN A 281 -5.16 17.99 0.92
C GLN A 281 -5.76 18.56 2.21
N PHE A 282 -6.91 18.04 2.65
CA PHE A 282 -7.69 18.58 3.77
C PHE A 282 -7.72 17.67 5.00
N THR A 283 -6.97 16.56 4.97
CA THR A 283 -6.83 15.64 6.08
C THR A 283 -5.38 15.17 6.17
N GLN A 284 -4.95 14.69 7.35
CA GLN A 284 -3.62 14.12 7.53
C GLN A 284 -3.66 12.87 8.42
N PRO A 285 -2.70 11.94 8.27
CA PRO A 285 -2.49 10.87 9.25
C PRO A 285 -2.43 11.41 10.68
N GLY A 286 -3.35 10.95 11.54
CA GLY A 286 -3.46 11.39 12.93
C GLY A 286 -4.74 12.19 13.23
N TRP A 287 -5.45 12.65 12.19
CA TRP A 287 -6.79 13.21 12.35
C TRP A 287 -7.80 12.13 12.76
N TYR A 288 -8.90 12.57 13.37
CA TYR A 288 -9.97 11.70 13.87
C TYR A 288 -11.27 11.95 13.13
N TYR A 289 -11.97 10.86 12.77
CA TYR A 289 -13.36 10.94 12.33
C TYR A 289 -14.28 11.37 13.48
N LEU A 290 -15.26 12.21 13.18
CA LEU A 290 -16.37 12.48 14.08
C LEU A 290 -17.29 11.25 14.18
N LYS A 291 -18.06 11.16 15.27
CA LYS A 291 -19.11 10.12 15.39
C LYS A 291 -20.29 10.36 14.45
N THR A 292 -20.49 11.61 14.04
CA THR A 292 -21.59 12.06 13.17
C THR A 292 -21.16 12.01 11.70
N VAL A 293 -21.15 10.80 11.16
CA VAL A 293 -20.96 10.50 9.73
C VAL A 293 -22.13 9.64 9.26
N GLY A 294 -22.48 9.66 7.98
CA GLY A 294 -23.66 8.93 7.55
C GLY A 294 -23.99 9.02 6.07
N HIS A 295 -25.11 8.40 5.71
CA HIS A 295 -25.70 8.49 4.38
C HIS A 295 -26.59 9.73 4.26
N LEU A 296 -26.71 10.26 3.04
CA LEU A 296 -27.66 11.31 2.70
C LEU A 296 -29.04 10.71 2.40
N GLU A 297 -30.10 11.51 2.54
CA GLU A 297 -31.49 11.04 2.36
C GLU A 297 -31.81 10.51 0.94
N ARG A 298 -31.07 10.97 -0.08
CA ARG A 298 -31.36 10.68 -1.49
C ARG A 298 -30.21 9.96 -2.23
N GLY A 299 -29.37 9.23 -1.50
CA GLY A 299 -28.15 8.62 -2.06
C GLY A 299 -26.92 9.49 -1.81
N GLY A 300 -25.75 8.85 -1.73
CA GLY A 300 -24.51 9.44 -1.26
C GLY A 300 -24.25 9.34 0.25
N SER A 301 -23.11 9.89 0.65
CA SER A 301 -22.60 9.86 2.02
C SER A 301 -21.81 11.11 2.38
N TYR A 302 -21.58 11.29 3.69
CA TYR A 302 -20.70 12.32 4.21
C TYR A 302 -19.85 11.81 5.36
N VAL A 303 -18.62 12.31 5.41
CA VAL A 303 -17.70 12.12 6.53
C VAL A 303 -17.18 13.46 7.02
N ALA A 304 -16.82 13.52 8.30
CA ALA A 304 -16.25 14.69 8.92
C ALA A 304 -15.06 14.31 9.80
N LEU A 305 -13.97 15.06 9.70
CA LEU A 305 -12.73 14.83 10.42
C LEU A 305 -12.22 16.11 11.10
N THR A 306 -11.53 15.95 12.22
CA THR A 306 -10.87 17.05 12.95
C THR A 306 -9.48 16.65 13.40
N ASP A 307 -8.60 17.65 13.54
CA ASP A 307 -7.26 17.50 14.10
C ASP A 307 -7.20 17.68 15.62
N GLY A 308 -8.32 18.05 16.26
CA GLY A 308 -8.37 18.37 17.70
C GLY A 308 -7.73 19.72 18.06
N LEU A 309 -7.32 20.52 17.07
CA LEU A 309 -6.76 21.86 17.23
C LEU A 309 -7.71 22.97 16.74
N GLY A 310 -8.92 22.58 16.30
CA GLY A 310 -9.97 23.50 15.85
C GLY A 310 -10.25 23.45 14.35
N ASN A 311 -9.48 22.69 13.57
CA ASN A 311 -9.78 22.48 12.15
C ASN A 311 -10.87 21.40 11.98
N LEU A 312 -11.71 21.58 10.97
CA LEU A 312 -12.79 20.67 10.59
C LEU A 312 -12.84 20.54 9.07
N THR A 313 -12.85 19.30 8.60
CA THR A 313 -13.02 18.95 7.19
C THR A 313 -14.28 18.12 7.04
N ILE A 314 -15.15 18.47 6.09
CA ILE A 314 -16.34 17.72 5.72
C ILE A 314 -16.22 17.33 4.25
N ILE A 315 -16.39 16.06 3.95
CA ILE A 315 -16.30 15.50 2.61
C ILE A 315 -17.64 14.84 2.31
N VAL A 316 -18.25 15.19 1.18
CA VAL A 316 -19.57 14.74 0.78
C VAL A 316 -19.49 14.17 -0.63
N GLU A 317 -20.11 13.03 -0.87
CA GLU A 317 -20.31 12.45 -2.18
C GLU A 317 -21.79 12.12 -2.39
N THR A 318 -22.26 12.16 -3.64
CA THR A 318 -23.68 12.02 -4.00
C THR A 318 -23.92 10.98 -5.09
N MET A 319 -23.09 9.93 -5.15
CA MET A 319 -23.33 8.82 -6.09
C MET A 319 -24.31 7.78 -5.52
#